data_AF-A0A8I2ZP04-F1
#
_entry.id   AF-A0A8I2ZP04-F1
#
_cell.length_a   1.000
_cell.length_b   1.000
_cell.length_c   1.000
_cell.angle_alpha   90.00
_cell.angle_beta   90.00
_cell.angle_gamma   90.00
#
_symmetry.space_group_name_H-M   'P 1'
#
loop_
_entity.id
_entity.type
_entity.pdbx_description
1 polymer ?
#
loop_
_entity_poly.entity_id
_entity_poly.type
_entity_poly.pdbx_seq_one_letter_code
_entity_poly.pdbx_strand_id
1 'polypeptide(L)'
;MTKPVLDHGKVDDIAVSEAISKLSKMNLDLHVRVAAAEMHKSNINFNRIIYDDSPLFIDNTTLADFILKASQEIHLIMTRLRGNRTTRGMLGGFANADKILASILPPSPQSSQGEVYPTGVTPSHPYPAATGEPLLAPLALTLTSIYTQLITLFELILEHLSSRIQRIGSDPIAPINGLTVGGLPLVKPCVQGMMFAEVIIQILVKFEQALGIVPSPEGSGTGLLSARQISVLWSELDEGPGIMPGQGMLRPARLKKSFERVAAIFKHLSIEL
;
A
#
# COMPACT_ATOMS: atom_id res chain seq x y z
N MET A 1 6.86 -6.52 45.18
CA MET A 1 7.32 -5.87 43.94
C MET A 1 7.23 -6.87 42.81
N THR A 2 6.11 -6.87 42.11
CA THR A 2 5.78 -7.80 41.03
C THR A 2 5.98 -7.04 39.71
N LYS A 3 6.93 -7.47 38.88
CA LYS A 3 7.12 -6.90 37.54
C LYS A 3 5.91 -7.25 36.67
N PRO A 4 5.37 -6.32 35.86
CA PRO A 4 4.36 -6.68 34.88
C PRO A 4 5.05 -7.41 33.73
N VAL A 5 4.53 -8.59 33.40
CA VAL A 5 4.84 -9.29 32.15
C VAL A 5 4.12 -8.50 31.06
N LEU A 6 4.88 -7.89 30.14
CA LEU A 6 4.33 -7.42 28.88
C LEU A 6 3.93 -8.65 28.07
N ASP A 7 2.63 -8.88 27.98
CA ASP A 7 2.04 -9.75 26.98
C ASP A 7 2.19 -9.06 25.62
N HIS A 8 3.28 -9.35 24.91
CA HIS A 8 3.39 -9.02 23.50
C HIS A 8 2.34 -9.86 22.77
N GLY A 9 1.20 -9.22 22.48
CA GLY A 9 0.08 -9.82 21.77
C GLY A 9 0.58 -10.69 20.63
N LYS A 10 0.31 -11.99 20.75
CA LYS A 10 0.69 -13.01 19.78
C LYS A 10 0.02 -12.65 18.46
N VAL A 11 0.77 -12.07 17.53
CA VAL A 11 0.30 -11.89 16.16
C VAL A 11 0.19 -13.29 15.58
N ASP A 12 -1.03 -13.75 15.32
CA ASP A 12 -1.24 -15.06 14.70
C ASP A 12 -0.49 -15.13 13.36
N ASP A 13 0.44 -16.08 13.27
CA ASP A 13 1.21 -16.35 12.05
C ASP A 13 0.26 -16.75 10.91
N ILE A 14 0.47 -16.18 9.72
CA ILE A 14 -0.31 -16.52 8.52
C ILE A 14 0.43 -17.55 7.67
N ALA A 15 -0.25 -18.59 7.19
CA ALA A 15 0.38 -19.51 6.23
C ALA A 15 0.73 -18.75 4.93
N VAL A 16 1.91 -18.99 4.35
CA VAL A 16 2.34 -18.28 3.12
C VAL A 16 1.36 -18.51 1.97
N SER A 17 0.79 -19.71 1.84
CA SER A 17 -0.24 -20.04 0.85
C SER A 17 -1.54 -19.25 1.07
N GLU A 18 -1.95 -19.08 2.32
CA GLU A 18 -3.11 -18.27 2.69
C GLU A 18 -2.87 -16.80 2.37
N ALA A 19 -1.68 -16.28 2.70
CA ALA A 19 -1.31 -14.90 2.40
C ALA A 19 -1.30 -14.64 0.89
N ILE A 20 -0.73 -15.55 0.08
CA ILE A 20 -0.76 -15.45 -1.38
C ILE A 20 -2.21 -15.44 -1.88
N SER A 21 -3.05 -16.38 -1.45
CA SER A 21 -4.45 -16.45 -1.88
C SER A 21 -5.22 -15.16 -1.59
N LYS A 22 -5.11 -14.65 -0.35
CA LYS A 22 -5.77 -13.40 0.06
C LYS A 22 -5.24 -12.18 -0.70
N LEU A 23 -3.92 -12.05 -0.83
CA LEU A 23 -3.30 -10.93 -1.57
C LEU A 23 -3.64 -10.98 -3.05
N SER A 24 -3.61 -12.15 -3.70
CA SER A 24 -3.99 -12.30 -5.09
C SER A 24 -5.45 -11.94 -5.34
N LYS A 25 -6.36 -12.32 -4.44
CA LYS A 25 -7.77 -11.90 -4.51
C LYS A 25 -7.90 -10.38 -4.41
N MET A 26 -7.30 -9.77 -3.39
CA MET A 26 -7.37 -8.31 -3.23
C MET A 26 -6.71 -7.56 -4.40
N ASN A 27 -5.66 -8.12 -5.00
CA ASN A 27 -5.02 -7.56 -6.18
C ASN A 27 -5.96 -7.55 -7.39
N LEU A 28 -6.74 -8.62 -7.57
CA LEU A 28 -7.77 -8.70 -8.62
C LEU A 28 -8.91 -7.72 -8.34
N ASP A 29 -9.38 -7.65 -7.10
CA ASP A 29 -10.47 -6.75 -6.71
C ASP A 29 -10.05 -5.27 -6.92
N LEU A 30 -8.80 -4.92 -6.55
CA LEU A 30 -8.21 -3.60 -6.85
C LEU A 30 -8.14 -3.34 -8.36
N HIS A 31 -7.78 -4.34 -9.15
CA HIS A 31 -7.67 -4.20 -10.60
C HIS A 31 -9.02 -3.91 -11.24
N VAL A 32 -10.08 -4.60 -10.78
CA VAL A 32 -11.46 -4.32 -11.20
C VAL A 32 -11.83 -2.86 -10.91
N ARG A 33 -11.46 -2.32 -9.73
CA ARG A 33 -11.72 -0.91 -9.39
C ARG A 33 -10.95 0.06 -10.29
N VAL A 34 -9.67 -0.21 -10.54
CA VAL A 34 -8.85 0.61 -11.45
C VAL A 34 -9.43 0.60 -12.86
N ALA A 35 -9.81 -0.58 -13.37
CA ALA A 35 -10.40 -0.72 -14.69
C ALA A 35 -11.75 0.01 -14.81
N ALA A 36 -12.60 -0.09 -13.78
CA ALA A 36 -13.87 0.65 -13.74
C ALA A 36 -13.63 2.17 -13.73
N ALA A 37 -12.63 2.64 -12.98
CA ALA A 37 -12.26 4.05 -12.97
C ALA A 37 -11.78 4.54 -14.35
N GLU A 38 -10.93 3.76 -15.03
CA GLU A 38 -10.46 4.15 -16.35
C GLU A 38 -11.59 4.12 -17.40
N MET A 39 -12.47 3.11 -17.35
CA MET A 39 -13.63 3.01 -18.24
C MET A 39 -14.58 4.21 -18.14
N HIS A 40 -14.71 4.80 -16.94
CA HIS A 40 -15.63 5.91 -16.68
C HIS A 40 -14.94 7.27 -16.54
N LYS A 41 -13.65 7.37 -16.83
CA LYS A 41 -12.78 8.53 -16.57
C LYS A 41 -13.34 9.88 -17.03
N SER A 42 -14.06 9.91 -18.16
CA SER A 42 -14.67 11.14 -18.70
C SER A 42 -15.78 11.73 -17.81
N ASN A 43 -16.33 10.97 -16.87
CA ASN A 43 -17.44 11.37 -16.01
C ASN A 43 -17.13 11.13 -14.51
N ILE A 44 -15.88 10.83 -14.14
CA ILE A 44 -15.55 10.69 -12.71
C ILE A 44 -15.53 12.06 -12.05
N ASN A 45 -16.14 12.12 -10.87
CA ASN A 45 -16.06 13.24 -9.96
C ASN A 45 -16.04 12.71 -8.52
N PHE A 46 -15.80 13.59 -7.56
CA PHE A 46 -15.65 13.18 -6.15
C PHE A 46 -16.89 12.48 -5.59
N ASN A 47 -18.11 12.89 -5.96
CA ASN A 47 -19.34 12.26 -5.48
C ASN A 47 -19.43 10.80 -5.92
N ARG A 48 -19.03 10.49 -7.17
CA ARG A 48 -18.96 9.12 -7.69
C ARG A 48 -17.93 8.23 -6.96
N ILE A 49 -16.99 8.81 -6.21
CA ILE A 49 -16.01 8.05 -5.43
C ILE A 49 -16.57 7.66 -4.06
N ILE A 50 -17.40 8.52 -3.47
CA ILE A 50 -17.83 8.42 -2.06
C ILE A 50 -19.28 8.00 -1.85
N TYR A 51 -20.15 8.10 -2.86
CA TYR A 51 -21.56 7.71 -2.78
C TYR A 51 -21.88 6.48 -3.63
N ASP A 52 -23.02 5.86 -3.33
CA ASP A 52 -23.51 4.63 -3.95
C ASP A 52 -24.12 4.83 -5.34
N ASP A 53 -24.60 6.03 -5.67
CA ASP A 53 -25.00 6.40 -7.03
C ASP A 53 -23.79 6.62 -7.95
N SER A 54 -23.11 5.53 -8.29
CA SER A 54 -21.87 5.55 -9.05
C SER A 54 -21.58 4.24 -9.76
N PRO A 55 -21.00 4.27 -10.98
CA PRO A 55 -20.44 3.08 -11.60
C PRO A 55 -19.21 2.52 -10.84
N LEU A 56 -18.68 3.26 -9.87
CA LEU A 56 -17.60 2.82 -8.98
C LEU A 56 -18.13 2.17 -7.70
N PHE A 57 -19.44 2.13 -7.51
CA PHE A 57 -20.10 1.36 -6.47
C PHE A 57 -20.21 -0.10 -6.92
N ILE A 58 -19.27 -0.91 -6.46
CA ILE A 58 -19.11 -2.31 -6.86
C ILE A 58 -19.15 -3.15 -5.58
N ASP A 59 -19.85 -4.29 -5.63
CA ASP A 59 -20.03 -5.20 -4.50
C ASP A 59 -20.52 -4.49 -3.23
N ASN A 60 -21.54 -3.64 -3.39
CA ASN A 60 -22.17 -2.86 -2.31
C ASN A 60 -21.19 -1.95 -1.53
N THR A 61 -20.08 -1.56 -2.17
CA THR A 61 -19.02 -0.78 -1.52
C THR A 61 -18.57 0.35 -2.43
N THR A 62 -18.55 1.58 -1.91
CA THR A 62 -18.02 2.75 -2.64
C THR A 62 -16.51 2.60 -2.84
N LEU A 63 -15.93 3.33 -3.80
CA LEU A 63 -14.49 3.23 -4.05
C LEU A 63 -13.68 3.65 -2.82
N ALA A 64 -14.09 4.72 -2.14
CA ALA A 64 -13.44 5.20 -0.92
C ALA A 64 -13.47 4.15 0.20
N ASP A 65 -14.63 3.55 0.48
CA ASP A 65 -14.77 2.54 1.54
C ASP A 65 -13.98 1.27 1.22
N PHE A 66 -14.03 0.82 -0.04
CA PHE A 66 -13.27 -0.35 -0.50
C PHE A 66 -11.77 -0.15 -0.30
N ILE A 67 -11.20 0.97 -0.75
CA ILE A 67 -9.75 1.22 -0.65
C ILE A 67 -9.30 1.28 0.81
N LEU A 68 -10.09 1.89 1.69
CA LEU A 68 -9.77 1.95 3.13
C LEU A 68 -9.75 0.55 3.76
N LYS A 69 -10.78 -0.26 3.50
CA LYS A 69 -10.89 -1.64 4.01
C LYS A 69 -9.80 -2.54 3.45
N ALA A 70 -9.61 -2.53 2.13
CA ALA A 70 -8.57 -3.29 1.46
C ALA A 70 -7.18 -2.91 2.00
N SER A 71 -6.90 -1.62 2.17
CA SER A 71 -5.62 -1.15 2.72
C SER A 71 -5.35 -1.69 4.13
N GLN A 72 -6.37 -1.74 4.99
CA GLN A 72 -6.26 -2.29 6.33
C GLN A 72 -5.99 -3.80 6.31
N GLU A 73 -6.73 -4.56 5.49
CA GLU A 73 -6.56 -6.01 5.36
C GLU A 73 -5.19 -6.38 4.77
N ILE A 74 -4.77 -5.70 3.71
CA ILE A 74 -3.44 -5.87 3.11
C ILE A 74 -2.35 -5.57 4.12
N HIS A 75 -2.46 -4.46 4.85
CA HIS A 75 -1.48 -4.09 5.87
C HIS A 75 -1.38 -5.15 6.97
N LEU A 76 -2.52 -5.69 7.42
CA LEU A 76 -2.54 -6.78 8.41
C LEU A 76 -1.82 -8.03 7.89
N ILE A 77 -2.07 -8.43 6.64
CA ILE A 77 -1.39 -9.58 6.02
C ILE A 77 0.12 -9.31 5.91
N MET A 78 0.53 -8.11 5.47
CA MET A 78 1.95 -7.73 5.41
C MET A 78 2.60 -7.78 6.79
N THR A 79 1.90 -7.35 7.83
CA THR A 79 2.39 -7.37 9.21
C THR A 79 2.63 -8.81 9.69
N ARG A 80 1.68 -9.71 9.43
CA ARG A 80 1.83 -11.14 9.75
C ARG A 80 2.96 -11.79 8.97
N LEU A 81 3.10 -11.48 7.68
CA LEU A 81 4.21 -11.96 6.85
C LEU A 81 5.58 -11.51 7.38
N ARG A 82 5.68 -10.28 7.90
CA ARG A 82 6.90 -9.78 8.56
C ARG A 82 7.17 -10.54 9.85
N GLY A 83 6.14 -10.73 10.69
CA GLY A 83 6.23 -11.51 11.93
C GLY A 83 6.81 -12.91 11.69
N ASN A 84 6.27 -13.64 10.72
CA ASN A 84 6.77 -14.97 10.34
C ASN A 84 8.25 -14.97 9.95
N ARG A 85 8.71 -13.94 9.24
CA ARG A 85 10.12 -13.81 8.83
C ARG A 85 11.04 -13.55 10.01
N THR A 86 10.65 -12.68 10.92
CA THR A 86 11.42 -12.41 12.14
C THR A 86 11.50 -13.67 13.01
N THR A 87 10.38 -14.39 13.19
CA THR A 87 10.35 -15.66 13.92
C THR A 87 11.24 -16.73 13.27
N ARG A 88 11.20 -16.86 11.94
CA ARG A 88 12.04 -17.82 11.18
C ARG A 88 13.52 -17.44 11.17
N GLY A 89 13.84 -16.15 11.14
CA GLY A 89 15.20 -15.62 11.26
C GLY A 89 15.80 -15.81 12.65
N MET A 90 14.98 -15.71 13.70
CA MET A 90 15.40 -15.95 15.09
C MET A 90 15.51 -17.45 15.44
N LEU A 91 14.74 -18.32 14.78
CA LEU A 91 14.74 -19.77 15.03
C LEU A 91 15.68 -20.59 14.14
N GLY A 92 16.47 -19.96 13.26
CA GLY A 92 17.47 -20.65 12.45
C GLY A 92 16.88 -21.54 11.35
N GLY A 93 16.90 -21.04 10.12
CA GLY A 93 17.08 -21.83 8.90
C GLY A 93 16.27 -23.13 8.74
N PHE A 94 14.95 -23.08 8.70
CA PHE A 94 14.19 -24.21 8.18
C PHE A 94 14.21 -24.23 6.65
N ALA A 95 15.16 -24.96 6.07
CA ALA A 95 15.36 -25.25 4.64
C ALA A 95 14.23 -26.08 3.96
N ASN A 96 13.00 -26.05 4.48
CA ASN A 96 11.92 -26.95 4.06
C ASN A 96 10.90 -26.31 3.10
N ALA A 97 10.87 -24.99 2.93
CA ALA A 97 9.96 -24.35 1.97
C ALA A 97 10.39 -24.60 0.51
N ASP A 98 11.69 -24.62 0.24
CA ASP A 98 12.24 -24.88 -1.10
C ASP A 98 12.00 -26.34 -1.54
N LYS A 99 11.98 -27.29 -0.60
CA LYS A 99 11.67 -28.71 -0.88
C LYS A 99 10.21 -28.95 -1.25
N ILE A 100 9.29 -28.16 -0.72
CA ILE A 100 7.85 -28.29 -1.03
C ILE A 100 7.53 -27.68 -2.40
N LEU A 101 8.26 -26.64 -2.83
CA LEU A 101 8.07 -26.03 -4.15
C LEU A 101 8.80 -26.80 -5.26
N ALA A 102 9.93 -27.44 -4.96
CA ALA A 102 10.64 -28.32 -5.89
C ALA A 102 9.86 -29.58 -6.29
N SER A 103 8.83 -29.98 -5.53
CA SER A 103 7.94 -31.10 -5.89
C SER A 103 6.74 -30.71 -6.76
N ILE A 104 6.49 -29.40 -6.93
CA ILE A 104 5.31 -28.87 -7.66
C ILE A 104 5.68 -28.35 -9.06
N LEU A 105 6.95 -28.00 -9.29
CA LEU A 105 7.43 -27.49 -10.59
C LEU A 105 8.25 -28.55 -11.35
N PRO A 106 8.04 -28.74 -12.66
CA PRO A 106 8.89 -29.64 -13.44
C PRO A 106 10.32 -29.09 -13.55
N PRO A 107 11.35 -29.97 -13.61
CA PRO A 107 12.74 -29.53 -13.66
C PRO A 107 13.02 -28.79 -14.97
N SER A 108 13.47 -27.53 -14.85
CA SER A 108 13.97 -26.75 -15.98
C SER A 108 15.39 -27.22 -16.33
N PRO A 109 15.75 -27.35 -17.63
CA PRO A 109 17.06 -27.86 -18.02
C PRO A 109 18.16 -26.85 -17.71
N GLN A 110 19.15 -27.27 -16.91
CA GLN A 110 20.35 -26.49 -16.61
C GLN A 110 21.23 -26.36 -17.86
N SER A 111 21.53 -25.12 -18.25
CA SER A 111 22.62 -24.82 -19.18
C SER A 111 23.91 -24.62 -18.39
N SER A 112 24.87 -25.50 -18.63
CA SER A 112 26.25 -25.44 -18.12
C SER A 112 27.07 -24.50 -19.01
N GLN A 113 27.89 -23.63 -18.39
CA GLN A 113 29.10 -22.91 -18.88
C GLN A 113 29.12 -21.54 -18.15
N GLY A 114 30.07 -21.15 -17.31
CA GLY A 114 31.49 -21.47 -17.25
C GLY A 114 32.26 -20.40 -18.02
N GLU A 115 32.61 -19.25 -17.39
CA GLU A 115 33.84 -18.48 -17.67
C GLU A 115 34.05 -17.31 -16.71
N VAL A 116 35.33 -16.99 -16.49
CA VAL A 116 35.94 -16.12 -15.47
C VAL A 116 36.43 -14.81 -16.11
N TYR A 117 36.64 -13.75 -15.29
CA TYR A 117 37.41 -12.48 -15.49
C TYR A 117 36.59 -11.17 -15.63
N PRO A 118 37.18 -9.97 -15.36
CA PRO A 118 37.64 -9.49 -14.05
C PRO A 118 37.09 -8.07 -13.70
N THR A 119 37.39 -7.66 -12.47
CA THR A 119 37.14 -6.41 -11.73
C THR A 119 36.95 -5.12 -12.56
N GLY A 120 35.78 -4.49 -12.44
CA GLY A 120 35.49 -3.13 -12.89
C GLY A 120 34.70 -2.38 -11.81
N VAL A 121 35.27 -1.28 -11.32
CA VAL A 121 34.73 -0.43 -10.25
C VAL A 121 33.47 0.29 -10.73
N THR A 122 32.31 0.00 -10.14
CA THR A 122 31.08 0.79 -10.30
C THR A 122 30.85 1.70 -9.08
N PRO A 123 30.39 2.95 -9.29
CA PRO A 123 30.17 3.91 -8.21
C PRO A 123 29.02 3.46 -7.31
N SER A 124 29.31 3.33 -6.03
CA SER A 124 28.34 2.97 -5.00
C SER A 124 27.37 4.12 -4.73
N HIS A 125 26.11 3.98 -5.13
CA HIS A 125 25.01 4.73 -4.54
C HIS A 125 24.70 4.18 -3.14
N PRO A 126 24.49 5.05 -2.12
CA PRO A 126 24.22 4.60 -0.77
C PRO A 126 22.75 4.17 -0.67
N TYR A 127 22.45 2.95 -1.09
CA TYR A 127 21.19 2.30 -0.71
C TYR A 127 21.36 1.68 0.68
N PRO A 128 20.42 1.88 1.62
CA PRO A 128 20.44 1.11 2.86
C PRO A 128 20.28 -0.36 2.48
N ALA A 129 21.32 -1.15 2.77
CA ALA A 129 21.33 -2.58 2.52
C ALA A 129 20.31 -3.26 3.44
N ALA A 130 19.09 -3.47 2.94
CA ALA A 130 18.16 -4.41 3.53
C ALA A 130 18.70 -5.82 3.28
N THR A 131 19.44 -6.37 4.24
CA THR A 131 20.02 -7.72 4.27
C THR A 131 18.98 -8.83 4.45
N GLY A 132 17.74 -8.60 4.01
CA GLY A 132 16.67 -9.59 4.06
C GLY A 132 16.74 -10.53 2.85
N GLU A 133 16.57 -11.82 3.09
CA GLU A 133 16.31 -12.82 2.04
C GLU A 133 15.19 -12.28 1.11
N PRO A 134 15.29 -12.42 -0.22
CA PRO A 134 14.26 -11.92 -1.12
C PRO A 134 12.94 -12.63 -0.86
N LEU A 135 11.83 -11.89 -0.98
CA LEU A 135 10.50 -12.48 -0.90
C LEU A 135 10.28 -13.40 -2.12
N LEU A 136 9.46 -14.43 -2.00
CA LEU A 136 9.07 -15.26 -3.14
C LEU A 136 8.56 -14.37 -4.28
N ALA A 137 9.04 -14.60 -5.51
CA ALA A 137 8.77 -13.72 -6.64
C ALA A 137 7.25 -13.46 -6.86
N PRO A 138 6.35 -14.46 -6.81
CA PRO A 138 4.90 -14.21 -6.96
C PRO A 138 4.34 -13.28 -5.89
N LEU A 139 4.82 -13.42 -4.64
CA LEU A 139 4.36 -12.61 -3.52
C LEU A 139 4.89 -11.18 -3.63
N ALA A 140 6.16 -11.01 -4.01
CA ALA A 140 6.75 -9.70 -4.24
C ALA A 140 6.04 -8.94 -5.37
N LEU A 141 5.81 -9.60 -6.51
CA LEU A 141 5.11 -9.01 -7.65
C LEU A 141 3.65 -8.67 -7.30
N THR A 142 2.98 -9.52 -6.53
CA THR A 142 1.61 -9.21 -6.06
C THR A 142 1.60 -7.97 -5.17
N LEU A 143 2.54 -7.84 -4.22
CA LEU A 143 2.65 -6.65 -3.37
C LEU A 143 3.01 -5.39 -4.17
N THR A 144 3.92 -5.52 -5.14
CA THR A 144 4.25 -4.43 -6.08
C THR A 144 3.02 -3.98 -6.84
N SER A 145 2.28 -4.91 -7.45
CA SER A 145 1.05 -4.63 -8.20
C SER A 145 -0.01 -3.94 -7.31
N ILE A 146 -0.24 -4.47 -6.11
CA ILE A 146 -1.16 -3.88 -5.13
C ILE A 146 -0.77 -2.43 -4.81
N TYR A 147 0.49 -2.19 -4.50
CA TYR A 147 0.94 -0.86 -4.09
C TYR A 147 0.84 0.15 -5.25
N THR A 148 1.24 -0.23 -6.46
CA THR A 148 1.09 0.60 -7.66
C THR A 148 -0.38 0.96 -7.95
N GLN A 149 -1.29 -0.01 -7.80
CA GLN A 149 -2.72 0.22 -7.98
C GLN A 149 -3.30 1.14 -6.91
N LEU A 150 -2.91 0.96 -5.63
CA LEU A 150 -3.31 1.85 -4.55
C LEU A 150 -2.84 3.28 -4.78
N ILE A 151 -1.58 3.48 -5.18
CA ILE A 151 -1.05 4.81 -5.53
C ILE A 151 -1.90 5.45 -6.64
N THR A 152 -2.21 4.71 -7.69
CA THR A 152 -3.03 5.19 -8.82
C THR A 152 -4.45 5.59 -8.36
N LEU A 153 -5.09 4.78 -7.52
CA LEU A 153 -6.42 5.10 -6.99
C LEU A 153 -6.40 6.31 -6.04
N PHE A 154 -5.37 6.44 -5.21
CA PHE A 154 -5.22 7.61 -4.34
C PHE A 154 -4.96 8.90 -5.12
N GLU A 155 -4.23 8.84 -6.22
CA GLU A 155 -4.06 9.98 -7.13
C GLU A 155 -5.39 10.40 -7.77
N LEU A 156 -6.18 9.44 -8.24
CA LEU A 156 -7.53 9.70 -8.76
C LEU A 156 -8.40 10.39 -7.70
N ILE A 157 -8.41 9.87 -6.47
CA ILE A 157 -9.14 10.46 -5.35
C ILE A 157 -8.66 11.89 -5.11
N LEU A 158 -7.35 12.11 -5.03
CA LEU A 158 -6.75 13.40 -4.77
C LEU A 158 -7.12 14.43 -5.85
N GLU A 159 -7.07 14.04 -7.13
CA GLU A 159 -7.44 14.88 -8.27
C GLU A 159 -8.87 15.39 -8.11
N HIS A 160 -9.83 14.48 -7.96
CA HIS A 160 -11.24 14.84 -7.87
C HIS A 160 -11.60 15.54 -6.57
N LEU A 161 -10.95 15.18 -5.46
CA LEU A 161 -11.09 15.86 -4.17
C LEU A 161 -10.59 17.29 -4.25
N SER A 162 -9.45 17.53 -4.89
CA SER A 162 -8.91 18.87 -5.08
C SER A 162 -9.85 19.75 -5.90
N SER A 163 -10.40 19.22 -7.00
CA SER A 163 -11.42 19.92 -7.80
C SER A 163 -12.73 20.17 -7.04
N ARG A 164 -13.08 19.30 -6.08
CA ARG A 164 -14.26 19.47 -5.21
C ARG A 164 -14.04 20.59 -4.20
N ILE A 165 -12.88 20.63 -3.55
CA ILE A 165 -12.52 21.66 -2.56
C ILE A 165 -12.61 23.06 -3.16
N GLN A 166 -12.15 23.24 -4.41
CA GLN A 166 -12.22 24.54 -5.10
C GLN A 166 -13.65 25.07 -5.27
N ARG A 167 -14.66 24.19 -5.24
CA ARG A 167 -16.07 24.52 -5.44
C ARG A 167 -16.91 24.41 -4.16
N ILE A 168 -16.28 24.17 -3.01
CA ILE A 168 -17.01 23.84 -1.77
C ILE A 168 -17.91 24.96 -1.26
N GLY A 169 -17.56 26.22 -1.54
CA GLY A 169 -18.36 27.38 -1.13
C GLY A 169 -19.66 27.55 -1.91
N SER A 170 -19.73 27.09 -3.16
CA SER A 170 -20.93 27.17 -4.00
C SER A 170 -21.68 25.84 -4.13
N ASP A 171 -21.00 24.72 -3.88
CA ASP A 171 -21.55 23.38 -3.93
C ASP A 171 -20.98 22.57 -2.75
N PRO A 172 -21.64 22.62 -1.56
CA PRO A 172 -21.17 21.96 -0.34
C PRO A 172 -21.18 20.43 -0.45
N ILE A 173 -20.26 19.78 0.26
CA ILE A 173 -20.22 18.32 0.37
C ILE A 173 -21.27 17.89 1.40
N ALA A 174 -22.15 16.95 1.03
CA ALA A 174 -23.08 16.36 1.99
C ALA A 174 -22.32 15.51 3.03
N PRO A 175 -22.74 15.48 4.31
CA PRO A 175 -22.13 14.59 5.29
C PRO A 175 -22.33 13.12 4.91
N ILE A 176 -21.29 12.32 5.09
CA ILE A 176 -21.40 10.86 5.03
C ILE A 176 -22.04 10.38 6.34
N ASN A 177 -23.20 9.72 6.25
CA ASN A 177 -23.91 9.23 7.42
C ASN A 177 -23.21 8.03 8.07
N GLY A 178 -23.37 7.88 9.39
CA GLY A 178 -22.89 6.71 10.13
C GLY A 178 -21.41 6.73 10.54
N LEU A 179 -20.65 7.77 10.17
CA LEU A 179 -19.27 7.93 10.65
C LEU A 179 -19.26 8.38 12.12
N THR A 180 -18.49 7.69 12.96
CA THR A 180 -18.33 8.03 14.38
C THR A 180 -16.87 8.07 14.79
N VAL A 181 -16.48 9.04 15.63
CA VAL A 181 -15.15 9.13 16.24
C VAL A 181 -15.33 9.25 17.76
N GLY A 182 -14.73 8.32 18.52
CA GLY A 182 -14.90 8.27 19.98
C GLY A 182 -16.35 8.04 20.43
N GLY A 183 -17.17 7.37 19.61
CA GLY A 183 -18.60 7.15 19.85
C GLY A 183 -19.49 8.34 19.50
N LEU A 184 -18.94 9.47 19.08
CA LEU A 184 -19.70 10.65 18.65
C LEU A 184 -19.88 10.67 17.13
N PRO A 185 -21.07 11.03 16.63
CA PRO A 185 -21.30 11.14 15.20
C PRO A 185 -20.48 12.28 14.60
N LEU A 186 -19.74 11.95 13.55
CA LEU A 186 -18.93 12.91 12.82
C LEU A 186 -19.79 13.55 11.73
N VAL A 187 -20.47 14.65 12.05
CA VAL A 187 -21.48 15.26 11.17
C VAL A 187 -20.95 16.36 10.25
N LYS A 188 -19.75 16.89 10.51
CA LYS A 188 -19.15 17.98 9.71
C LYS A 188 -18.38 17.42 8.49
N PRO A 189 -18.79 17.70 7.25
CA PRO A 189 -18.13 17.19 6.03
C PRO A 189 -16.65 17.58 5.92
N CYS A 190 -16.30 18.81 6.31
CA CYS A 190 -14.90 19.25 6.30
C CYS A 190 -14.05 18.45 7.30
N VAL A 191 -14.60 18.09 8.46
CA VAL A 191 -13.88 17.26 9.44
C VAL A 191 -13.75 15.82 8.92
N GLN A 192 -14.79 15.29 8.26
CA GLN A 192 -14.72 13.98 7.58
C GLN A 192 -13.63 13.98 6.49
N GLY A 193 -13.57 15.03 5.67
CA GLY A 193 -12.56 15.18 4.61
C GLY A 193 -11.12 15.30 5.15
N MET A 194 -10.93 16.04 6.24
CA MET A 194 -9.65 16.11 6.94
C MET A 194 -9.21 14.73 7.44
N MET A 195 -10.08 14.03 8.18
CA MET A 195 -9.79 12.69 8.71
C MET A 195 -9.49 11.69 7.59
N PHE A 196 -10.24 11.74 6.49
CA PHE A 196 -10.02 10.88 5.34
C PHE A 196 -8.62 11.09 4.72
N ALA A 197 -8.21 12.35 4.51
CA ALA A 197 -6.88 12.66 4.01
C ALA A 197 -5.77 12.20 4.97
N GLU A 198 -5.94 12.40 6.28
CA GLU A 198 -5.00 11.92 7.30
C GLU A 198 -4.88 10.38 7.31
N VAL A 199 -6.00 9.67 7.20
CA VAL A 199 -6.00 8.19 7.13
C VAL A 199 -5.24 7.70 5.90
N ILE A 200 -5.40 8.32 4.73
CA ILE A 200 -4.64 7.96 3.53
C ILE A 200 -3.13 8.14 3.74
N ILE A 201 -2.70 9.25 4.35
CA ILE A 201 -1.28 9.49 4.67
C ILE A 201 -0.75 8.36 5.55
N GLN A 202 -1.50 7.98 6.60
CA GLN A 202 -1.10 6.90 7.51
C GLN A 202 -1.04 5.54 6.79
N ILE A 203 -1.97 5.27 5.87
CA ILE A 203 -1.93 4.06 5.04
C ILE A 203 -0.64 4.04 4.22
N LEU A 204 -0.31 5.12 3.51
CA LEU A 204 0.90 5.20 2.67
C LEU A 204 2.17 4.97 3.51
N VAL A 205 2.29 5.63 4.66
CA VAL A 205 3.43 5.45 5.57
C VAL A 205 3.55 4.01 6.05
N LYS A 206 2.43 3.40 6.47
CA LYS A 206 2.41 2.01 6.95
C LYS A 206 2.78 1.01 5.86
N PHE A 207 2.33 1.23 4.62
CA PHE A 207 2.73 0.42 3.48
C PHE A 207 4.22 0.57 3.19
N GLU A 208 4.73 1.79 3.12
CA GLU A 208 6.16 2.03 2.89
C GLU A 208 7.04 1.37 3.95
N GLN A 209 6.64 1.43 5.23
CA GLN A 209 7.34 0.76 6.33
C GLN A 209 7.27 -0.77 6.20
N ALA A 210 6.09 -1.32 5.88
CA ALA A 210 5.92 -2.76 5.73
C ALA A 210 6.73 -3.32 4.55
N LEU A 211 6.78 -2.58 3.44
CA LEU A 211 7.55 -2.94 2.25
C LEU A 211 9.06 -2.78 2.46
N GLY A 212 9.50 -1.92 3.38
CA GLY A 212 10.92 -1.63 3.61
C GLY A 212 11.45 -0.44 2.82
N ILE A 213 10.56 0.41 2.31
CA ILE A 213 10.89 1.64 1.60
C ILE A 213 11.43 2.70 2.57
N VAL A 214 10.76 2.84 3.72
CA VAL A 214 11.18 3.73 4.80
C VAL A 214 11.44 2.95 6.09
N PRO A 215 12.32 3.45 6.97
CA PRO A 215 12.58 2.80 8.26
C PRO A 215 11.31 2.74 9.12
N SER A 216 11.14 1.62 9.82
CA SER A 216 10.10 1.49 10.85
C SER A 216 10.59 2.07 12.19
N PRO A 217 9.78 2.87 12.90
CA PRO A 217 10.15 3.45 14.21
C PRO A 217 10.51 2.40 15.26
N GLU A 218 9.99 1.18 15.13
CA GLU A 218 10.15 0.08 16.08
C GLU A 218 11.53 -0.61 16.00
N GLY A 219 12.41 -0.16 15.09
CA GLY A 219 13.83 -0.54 15.07
C GLY A 219 14.16 -2.01 14.81
N SER A 220 13.17 -2.91 14.69
CA SER A 220 13.41 -4.37 14.75
C SER A 220 13.10 -5.15 13.46
N GLY A 221 12.65 -4.51 12.37
CA GLY A 221 12.22 -5.26 11.19
C GLY A 221 12.75 -4.72 9.88
N THR A 222 13.61 -5.50 9.22
CA THR A 222 13.82 -5.44 7.77
C THR A 222 12.44 -5.50 7.08
N GLY A 223 12.20 -4.66 6.07
CA GLY A 223 10.95 -4.70 5.33
C GLY A 223 10.74 -6.01 4.56
N LEU A 224 9.55 -6.18 4.01
CA LEU A 224 9.22 -7.38 3.23
C LEU A 224 10.04 -7.50 1.95
N LEU A 225 10.31 -6.39 1.27
CA LEU A 225 11.01 -6.41 -0.02
C LEU A 225 12.52 -6.28 0.18
N SER A 226 13.26 -7.06 -0.60
CA SER A 226 14.71 -6.84 -0.76
C SER A 226 14.99 -5.58 -1.58
N ALA A 227 16.21 -5.06 -1.53
CA ALA A 227 16.63 -3.88 -2.30
C ALA A 227 16.36 -4.04 -3.82
N ARG A 228 16.58 -5.23 -4.38
CA ARG A 228 16.28 -5.51 -5.79
C ARG A 228 14.78 -5.44 -6.09
N GLN A 229 13.93 -5.95 -5.20
CA GLN A 229 12.48 -5.92 -5.37
C GLN A 229 11.91 -4.50 -5.20
N ILE A 230 12.52 -3.69 -4.32
CA ILE A 230 12.22 -2.27 -4.20
C ILE A 230 12.57 -1.53 -5.49
N SER A 231 13.71 -1.85 -6.12
CA SER A 231 14.08 -1.27 -7.41
C SER A 231 13.06 -1.59 -8.51
N VAL A 232 12.53 -2.82 -8.55
CA VAL A 232 11.45 -3.20 -9.48
C VAL A 232 10.18 -2.42 -9.17
N LEU A 233 9.82 -2.26 -7.89
CA LEU A 233 8.69 -1.42 -7.53
C LEU A 233 8.84 0.03 -8.05
N TRP A 234 10.04 0.60 -7.98
CA TRP A 234 10.27 1.95 -8.49
C TRP A 234 10.11 2.08 -9.99
N SER A 235 10.55 1.08 -10.76
CA SER A 235 10.32 1.08 -12.21
C SER A 235 8.85 0.97 -12.56
N GLU A 236 8.07 0.14 -11.85
CA GLU A 236 6.62 0.04 -12.07
C GLU A 236 5.89 1.35 -11.74
N LEU A 237 6.37 2.10 -10.76
CA LEU A 237 5.81 3.41 -10.41
C LEU A 237 6.21 4.52 -11.40
N ASP A 238 7.27 4.32 -12.19
CA ASP A 238 7.72 5.22 -13.25
C ASP A 238 6.83 5.15 -14.50
N GLU A 239 6.19 4.01 -14.77
CA GLU A 239 5.40 3.77 -15.99
C GLU A 239 3.99 4.41 -15.97
N GLY A 240 3.72 5.33 -15.04
CA GLY A 240 2.43 6.02 -14.94
C GLY A 240 2.22 7.14 -16.00
N PRO A 241 0.96 7.51 -16.30
CA PRO A 241 0.67 8.56 -17.29
C PRO A 241 1.32 9.90 -16.93
N GLY A 242 2.12 10.47 -17.84
CA GLY A 242 2.74 11.79 -17.68
C GLY A 242 3.94 11.84 -16.74
N ILE A 243 4.54 10.70 -16.39
CA ILE A 243 5.72 10.61 -15.52
C ILE A 243 7.00 10.58 -16.34
N MET A 244 7.99 11.39 -15.92
CA MET A 244 9.36 11.31 -16.47
C MET A 244 10.10 10.11 -15.85
N PRO A 245 10.86 9.33 -16.63
CA PRO A 245 11.65 8.21 -16.11
C PRO A 245 12.51 8.61 -14.89
N GLY A 246 12.53 7.78 -13.84
CA GLY A 246 13.30 8.02 -12.62
C GLY A 246 12.61 8.89 -11.57
N GLN A 247 11.29 9.06 -11.64
CA GLN A 247 10.47 9.84 -10.68
C GLN A 247 9.50 8.96 -9.86
N GLY A 248 9.43 7.66 -10.11
CA GLY A 248 8.52 6.71 -9.48
C GLY A 248 8.70 6.65 -7.97
N MET A 249 9.95 6.79 -7.49
CA MET A 249 10.25 6.90 -6.06
C MET A 249 9.62 8.14 -5.39
N LEU A 250 9.38 9.21 -6.15
CA LEU A 250 8.84 10.47 -5.63
C LEU A 250 7.31 10.48 -5.63
N ARG A 251 6.67 9.58 -6.38
CA ARG A 251 5.21 9.55 -6.54
C ARG A 251 4.48 9.37 -5.20
N PRO A 252 4.84 8.42 -4.32
CA PRO A 252 4.25 8.33 -2.98
C PRO A 252 4.50 9.58 -2.12
N ALA A 253 5.70 10.17 -2.18
CA ALA A 253 6.04 11.36 -1.42
C ALA A 253 5.21 12.59 -1.84
N ARG A 254 5.02 12.79 -3.15
CA ARG A 254 4.17 13.86 -3.71
C ARG A 254 2.70 13.67 -3.33
N LEU A 255 2.24 12.43 -3.35
CA LEU A 255 0.89 12.07 -2.97
C LEU A 255 0.62 12.41 -1.50
N LYS A 256 1.49 11.96 -0.58
CA LYS A 256 1.42 12.31 0.85
C LYS A 256 1.38 13.82 1.07
N LYS A 257 2.32 14.56 0.46
CA LYS A 257 2.38 16.03 0.55
C LYS A 257 1.10 16.73 0.06
N SER A 258 0.48 16.18 -0.98
CA SER A 258 -0.77 16.72 -1.51
C SER A 258 -1.95 16.44 -0.59
N PHE A 259 -2.02 15.25 0.01
CA PHE A 259 -3.02 14.95 1.04
C PHE A 259 -2.82 15.78 2.32
N GLU A 260 -1.58 16.07 2.73
CA GLU A 260 -1.30 16.99 3.85
C GLU A 260 -1.88 18.37 3.58
N ARG A 261 -1.71 18.88 2.35
CA ARG A 261 -2.29 20.16 1.94
C ARG A 261 -3.83 20.11 1.96
N VAL A 262 -4.42 19.05 1.44
CA VAL A 262 -5.88 18.86 1.46
C VAL A 262 -6.42 18.82 2.90
N ALA A 263 -5.77 18.08 3.79
CA ALA A 263 -6.14 18.02 5.21
C ALA A 263 -6.08 19.42 5.86
N ALA A 264 -5.03 20.19 5.58
CA ALA A 264 -4.89 21.55 6.09
C ALA A 264 -6.02 22.49 5.57
N ILE A 265 -6.40 22.37 4.30
CA ILE A 265 -7.51 23.15 3.73
C ILE A 265 -8.82 22.77 4.42
N PHE A 266 -9.13 21.48 4.55
CA PHE A 266 -10.35 21.04 5.23
C PHE A 266 -10.40 21.47 6.70
N LYS A 267 -9.26 21.44 7.40
CA LYS A 267 -9.15 21.94 8.77
C LYS A 267 -9.52 23.42 8.85
N HIS A 268 -8.98 24.24 7.94
CA HIS A 268 -9.30 25.66 7.88
C HIS A 268 -10.79 25.89 7.61
N LEU A 269 -11.33 25.22 6.59
CA LEU A 269 -12.75 25.31 6.23
C LEU A 269 -13.69 24.83 7.35
N SER A 270 -13.27 23.89 8.19
CA SER A 270 -14.09 23.41 9.32
C SER A 270 -14.30 24.43 10.45
N ILE A 271 -13.49 25.49 10.45
CA ILE A 271 -13.55 26.62 11.38
C ILE A 271 -14.40 27.74 10.77
N GLU A 272 -14.32 27.92 9.45
CA GLU A 272 -15.03 28.99 8.71
C GLU A 272 -16.48 28.63 8.34
N LEU A 273 -16.79 27.33 8.20
CA LEU A 273 -18.11 26.77 7.87
C LEU A 273 -18.73 25.98 9.05
#